data_AF-A0A7X8XH36-F1
#
_entry.id   AF-A0A7X8XH36-F1
#
_cell.length_a   1.000
_cell.length_b   1.000
_cell.length_c   1.000
_cell.angle_alpha   90.00
_cell.angle_beta   90.00
_cell.angle_gamma   90.00
#
_symmetry.space_group_name_H-M   'P 1'
#
loop_
_entity.id
_entity.type
_entity.pdbx_description
1 polymer ?
#
loop_
_entity_poly.entity_id
_entity_poly.type
_entity_poly.pdbx_seq_one_letter_code
_entity_poly.pdbx_strand_id
1 'polypeptide(L)'
;EVRRRYPDHTILVIFSPHTASRTTALMDGFVSALEEADSLIIQTTFASARADTADIDPAIELFSRLEASKTHHVSLASTDDEVVSQAMGWLQERSVCITMGAGNNRKVTGQILERMRSRT
;
A
#
# COMPACT_ATOMS: atom_id res chain seq x y z
N GLU A 1 -12.95 -7.23 8.59
CA GLU A 1 -12.50 -8.48 9.27
C GLU A 1 -11.22 -8.31 10.09
N VAL A 2 -10.11 -7.82 9.51
CA VAL A 2 -8.82 -7.67 10.24
C VAL A 2 -8.95 -6.80 11.48
N ARG A 3 -9.55 -5.61 11.37
CA ARG A 3 -9.77 -4.70 12.52
C ARG A 3 -10.50 -5.38 13.68
N ARG A 4 -11.50 -6.21 13.39
CA ARG A 4 -12.24 -6.96 14.42
C ARG A 4 -11.35 -7.97 15.15
N ARG A 5 -10.40 -8.60 14.43
CA ARG A 5 -9.47 -9.58 15.00
C ARG A 5 -8.31 -8.94 15.77
N TYR A 6 -7.95 -7.72 15.39
CA TYR A 6 -6.83 -6.94 15.93
C TYR A 6 -7.27 -5.51 16.26
N PRO A 7 -8.15 -5.32 17.26
CA PRO A 7 -8.72 -3.99 17.56
C PRO A 7 -7.67 -2.97 17.99
N ASP A 8 -6.69 -3.40 18.78
CA ASP A 8 -5.65 -2.55 19.36
C ASP A 8 -4.33 -2.55 18.58
N HIS A 9 -4.37 -2.91 17.29
CA HIS A 9 -3.18 -2.94 16.44
C HIS A 9 -3.23 -1.87 15.36
N THR A 10 -2.09 -1.29 15.06
CA THR A 10 -1.95 -0.41 13.89
C THR A 10 -1.97 -1.26 12.63
N ILE A 11 -2.90 -1.00 11.73
CA ILE A 11 -3.03 -1.70 10.45
C ILE A 11 -2.29 -0.88 9.40
N LEU A 12 -1.15 -1.40 8.94
CA LEU A 12 -0.43 -0.92 7.78
C LEU A 12 -0.85 -1.73 6.56
N VAL A 13 -1.40 -1.06 5.55
CA VAL A 13 -1.63 -1.65 4.23
C VAL A 13 -0.55 -1.18 3.26
N ILE A 14 0.01 -2.11 2.50
CA ILE A 14 0.89 -1.86 1.37
C ILE A 14 0.14 -2.32 0.13
N PHE A 15 -0.32 -1.37 -0.68
CA PHE A 15 -1.17 -1.62 -1.82
C PHE A 15 -0.44 -1.35 -3.13
N SER A 16 -0.40 -2.34 -4.01
CA SER A 16 0.20 -2.24 -5.35
C SER A 16 -0.88 -2.42 -6.43
N PRO A 17 -1.45 -1.34 -6.98
CA PRO A 17 -2.54 -1.41 -7.95
C PRO A 17 -2.15 -2.22 -9.20
N HIS A 18 -3.11 -2.95 -9.78
CA HIS A 18 -2.89 -3.76 -10.99
C HIS A 18 -3.56 -3.11 -12.21
N THR A 19 -2.73 -2.67 -13.16
CA THR A 19 -3.11 -1.98 -14.40
C THR A 19 -3.79 -0.62 -14.21
N ALA A 20 -3.59 0.28 -15.18
CA ALA A 20 -4.09 1.64 -15.08
C ALA A 20 -5.62 1.70 -15.26
N SER A 21 -6.15 0.97 -16.25
CA SER A 21 -7.60 0.94 -16.53
C SER A 21 -8.42 0.46 -15.33
N ARG A 22 -7.99 -0.60 -14.62
CA ARG A 22 -8.72 -1.13 -13.47
C ARG A 22 -8.70 -0.17 -12.29
N THR A 23 -7.53 0.40 -11.99
CA THR A 23 -7.39 1.37 -10.89
C THR A 23 -8.25 2.60 -11.14
N THR A 24 -8.29 3.08 -12.39
CA THR A 24 -9.15 4.21 -12.79
C THR A 24 -10.64 3.85 -12.69
N ALA A 25 -11.04 2.70 -13.23
CA ALA A 25 -12.44 2.29 -13.26
C ALA A 25 -13.04 2.02 -11.86
N LEU A 26 -12.21 1.64 -10.90
CA LEU A 26 -12.64 1.30 -9.53
C LEU A 26 -12.13 2.31 -8.49
N MET A 27 -11.75 3.52 -8.91
CA MET A 27 -11.08 4.52 -8.08
C MET A 27 -11.82 4.76 -6.75
N ASP A 28 -13.11 5.08 -6.81
CA ASP A 28 -13.90 5.40 -5.62
C ASP A 28 -14.03 4.19 -4.67
N GLY A 29 -14.09 2.98 -5.22
CA GLY A 29 -14.11 1.74 -4.43
C GLY A 29 -12.76 1.49 -3.75
N PHE A 30 -11.64 1.77 -4.41
CA PHE A 30 -10.32 1.69 -3.80
C PHE A 30 -10.14 2.73 -2.70
N VAL A 31 -10.55 3.98 -2.92
CA VAL A 31 -10.51 5.02 -1.88
C VAL A 31 -11.29 4.56 -0.65
N SER A 32 -12.56 4.21 -0.81
CA SER A 32 -13.42 3.81 0.31
C SER A 32 -12.88 2.59 1.08
N ALA A 33 -12.29 1.61 0.40
CA ALA A 33 -11.76 0.41 1.05
C ALA A 33 -10.41 0.67 1.75
N LEU A 34 -9.55 1.51 1.17
CA LEU A 34 -8.21 1.78 1.70
C LEU A 34 -8.23 2.82 2.82
N GLU A 35 -9.26 3.66 2.89
CA GLU A 35 -9.51 4.57 4.03
C GLU A 35 -9.74 3.82 5.35
N GLU A 36 -9.95 2.50 5.37
CA GLU A 36 -10.08 1.73 6.62
C GLU A 36 -8.74 1.43 7.32
N ALA A 37 -7.61 1.65 6.64
CA ALA A 37 -6.27 1.37 7.16
C ALA A 37 -5.71 2.56 7.96
N ASP A 38 -5.03 2.30 9.09
CA ASP A 38 -4.42 3.38 9.89
C ASP A 38 -3.28 4.07 9.12
N SER A 39 -2.50 3.26 8.42
CA SER A 39 -1.40 3.70 7.57
C SER A 39 -1.44 2.96 6.23
N LEU A 40 -1.07 3.65 5.16
CA LEU A 40 -1.14 3.15 3.81
C LEU A 40 0.12 3.54 3.02
N ILE A 41 0.77 2.55 2.42
CA ILE A 41 1.81 2.74 1.41
C ILE A 41 1.23 2.31 0.07
N ILE A 42 1.13 3.24 -0.87
CA ILE A 42 0.65 2.98 -2.23
C ILE A 42 1.87 2.88 -3.14
N GLN A 43 1.99 1.76 -3.87
CA GLN A 43 2.97 1.66 -4.93
C GLN A 43 2.46 2.23 -6.24
N THR A 44 3.37 2.72 -7.08
CA THR A 44 3.09 3.02 -8.49
C THR A 44 2.39 1.84 -9.17
N THR A 45 1.45 2.13 -10.06
CA THR A 45 0.63 1.10 -10.70
C THR A 45 1.51 0.13 -11.47
N PHE A 46 1.35 -1.16 -11.18
CA PHE A 46 2.09 -2.17 -11.91
C PHE A 46 1.56 -2.26 -13.35
N ALA A 47 2.42 -1.88 -14.31
CA ALA A 47 2.14 -2.03 -15.73
C ALA A 47 2.14 -3.53 -16.07
N SER A 48 0.95 -4.12 -16.16
CA SER A 48 0.81 -5.48 -16.70
C SER A 48 1.35 -5.54 -18.13
N ALA A 49 1.64 -6.73 -18.66
CA ALA A 49 2.10 -6.92 -20.04
C ALA A 49 1.11 -6.41 -21.14
N ARG A 50 -0.05 -5.88 -20.75
CA ARG A 50 -0.99 -5.17 -21.63
C ARG A 50 -0.51 -3.72 -21.73
N ALA A 51 -0.56 -3.12 -22.91
CA ALA A 51 -0.27 -1.69 -23.16
C ALA A 51 -1.32 -0.76 -22.51
N ASP A 52 -1.58 -0.95 -21.22
CA ASP A 52 -2.52 -0.23 -20.39
C ASP A 52 -1.75 0.92 -19.72
N THR A 53 -1.41 1.90 -20.55
CA THR A 53 -0.71 3.12 -20.15
C THR A 53 -1.73 4.24 -20.02
N ALA A 54 -1.75 4.92 -18.87
CA ALA A 54 -2.40 6.20 -18.70
C ALA A 54 -1.34 7.31 -18.76
N ASP A 55 -1.73 8.52 -19.17
CA ASP A 55 -0.83 9.68 -19.19
C ASP A 55 -0.31 10.03 -17.78
N ILE A 56 -1.12 9.74 -16.76
CA ILE A 56 -0.78 9.88 -15.34
C ILE A 56 -1.05 8.53 -14.66
N ASP A 57 -0.11 8.07 -13.85
CA ASP A 57 -0.28 6.85 -13.06
C ASP A 57 -1.48 7.02 -12.09
N PRO A 58 -2.53 6.20 -12.19
CA PRO A 58 -3.70 6.34 -11.32
C PRO A 58 -3.40 6.07 -9.84
N ALA A 59 -2.25 5.48 -9.50
CA ALA A 59 -1.77 5.41 -8.11
C ALA A 59 -1.51 6.81 -7.52
N ILE A 60 -1.12 7.78 -8.35
CA ILE A 60 -0.92 9.17 -7.93
C ILE A 60 -2.26 9.81 -7.57
N GLU A 61 -3.28 9.64 -8.42
CA GLU A 61 -4.63 10.14 -8.13
C GLU A 61 -5.22 9.48 -6.87
N LEU A 62 -5.05 8.15 -6.74
CA LEU A 62 -5.48 7.41 -5.56
C LEU A 62 -4.79 7.94 -4.29
N PHE A 63 -3.47 8.16 -4.34
CA PHE A 63 -2.70 8.79 -3.27
C PHE A 63 -3.24 10.18 -2.93
N SER A 64 -3.43 11.06 -3.91
CA SER A 64 -3.90 12.43 -3.67
C SER A 64 -5.28 12.47 -3.02
N ARG A 65 -6.21 11.58 -3.42
CA ARG A 65 -7.53 11.49 -2.78
C ARG A 65 -7.46 11.03 -1.33
N LEU A 66 -6.64 10.01 -1.06
CA LEU A 66 -6.48 9.46 0.28
C LEU A 66 -5.71 10.41 1.21
N GLU A 67 -4.69 11.10 0.71
CA GLU A 67 -3.94 12.11 1.45
C GLU A 67 -4.83 13.30 1.83
N ALA A 68 -5.73 13.73 0.93
CA ALA A 68 -6.66 14.84 1.17
C ALA A 68 -7.62 14.58 2.34
N SER A 69 -7.94 13.31 2.64
CA SER A 69 -8.77 12.94 3.79
C SER A 69 -8.13 13.27 5.14
N LYS A 70 -6.79 13.41 5.20
CA LYS A 70 -5.95 13.67 6.40
C LYS A 70 -6.20 12.78 7.62
N THR A 71 -6.95 11.69 7.45
CA THR A 71 -7.35 10.83 8.56
C THR A 71 -6.30 9.75 8.82
N HIS A 72 -5.44 9.48 7.83
CA HIS A 72 -4.50 8.35 7.83
C HIS A 72 -3.12 8.79 7.35
N HIS A 73 -2.10 8.02 7.74
CA HIS A 73 -0.73 8.23 7.24
C HIS A 73 -0.59 7.54 5.88
N VAL A 74 -0.57 8.33 4.81
CA VAL A 74 -0.49 7.80 3.44
C VAL A 74 0.86 8.20 2.81
N SER A 75 1.50 7.27 2.11
CA SER A 75 2.69 7.55 1.29
C SER A 75 2.58 6.91 -0.09
N LEU A 76 3.30 7.50 -1.05
CA LEU A 76 3.55 6.93 -2.35
C LEU A 76 4.98 6.36 -2.40
N ALA A 77 5.15 5.22 -3.06
CA ALA A 77 6.45 4.60 -3.29
C ALA A 77 6.55 4.08 -4.73
N SER A 78 7.67 4.36 -5.41
CA SER A 78 7.89 3.93 -6.80
C SER A 78 8.71 2.65 -6.89
N THR A 79 9.37 2.24 -5.81
CA THR A 79 10.24 1.05 -5.80
C THR A 79 9.96 0.15 -4.60
N ASP A 80 10.31 -1.13 -4.72
CA ASP A 80 10.24 -2.09 -3.61
C ASP A 80 11.08 -1.60 -2.40
N ASP A 81 12.25 -1.02 -2.66
CA ASP A 81 13.15 -0.57 -1.59
C ASP A 81 12.59 0.64 -0.83
N GLU A 82 11.92 1.57 -1.52
CA GLU A 82 11.18 2.67 -0.89
C GLU A 82 10.05 2.14 0.00
N VAL A 83 9.26 1.17 -0.49
CA VAL A 83 8.21 0.54 0.31
C VAL A 83 8.77 -0.09 1.57
N VAL A 84 9.84 -0.89 1.43
CA VAL A 84 10.48 -1.53 2.58
C VAL A 84 11.01 -0.48 3.55
N SER A 85 11.67 0.56 3.05
CA SER A 85 12.20 1.65 3.88
C SER A 85 11.09 2.34 4.68
N GLN A 86 10.00 2.73 4.01
CA GLN A 86 8.84 3.38 4.62
C GLN A 86 8.15 2.47 5.64
N ALA A 87 7.90 1.21 5.26
CA ALA A 87 7.28 0.22 6.14
C ALA A 87 8.12 -0.01 7.41
N MET A 88 9.44 -0.11 7.28
CA MET A 88 10.32 -0.25 8.46
C MET A 88 10.34 1.00 9.36
N GLY A 89 10.04 2.18 8.82
CA GLY A 89 9.87 3.41 9.60
C GLY A 89 8.55 3.45 10.37
N TRP A 90 7.51 2.79 9.87
CA TRP A 90 6.15 2.86 10.42
C TRP A 90 5.75 1.64 11.25
N LEU A 91 6.31 0.47 10.96
CA LEU A 91 6.03 -0.76 11.69
C LEU A 91 6.59 -0.67 13.11
N GLN A 92 5.70 -0.83 14.08
CA GLN A 92 6.01 -0.86 15.51
C GLN A 92 5.50 -2.16 16.14
N GLU A 93 5.75 -2.34 17.44
CA GLU A 93 5.05 -3.36 18.20
C GLU A 93 3.54 -3.23 18.03
N ARG A 94 2.82 -4.36 17.99
CA ARG A 94 1.38 -4.41 17.74
C ARG A 94 0.96 -3.80 16.39
N SER A 95 1.79 -3.95 15.36
CA SER A 95 1.37 -3.66 13.98
C SER A 95 0.89 -4.92 13.27
N VAL A 96 -0.13 -4.78 12.42
CA VAL A 96 -0.52 -5.76 11.41
C VAL A 96 -0.17 -5.18 10.05
N CYS A 97 0.77 -5.82 9.35
CA CYS A 97 1.16 -5.44 7.99
C CYS A 97 0.44 -6.32 6.97
N ILE A 98 -0.25 -5.70 6.01
CA ILE A 98 -0.93 -6.39 4.92
C ILE A 98 -0.32 -5.92 3.61
N THR A 99 0.26 -6.84 2.84
CA THR A 99 0.68 -6.58 1.46
C THR A 99 -0.38 -7.11 0.50
N MET A 100 -0.80 -6.32 -0.48
CA MET A 100 -1.86 -6.71 -1.41
C MET A 100 -1.74 -6.02 -2.78
N GLY A 101 -2.30 -6.67 -3.80
CA GLY A 101 -2.25 -6.19 -5.18
C GLY A 101 -1.36 -7.05 -6.08
N ALA A 102 -0.84 -6.47 -7.16
CA ALA A 102 -0.12 -7.23 -8.20
C ALA A 102 1.35 -6.83 -8.39
N GLY A 103 1.90 -6.05 -7.47
CA GLY A 103 3.33 -5.79 -7.38
C GLY A 103 4.10 -7.00 -6.83
N ASN A 104 5.38 -6.79 -6.50
CA ASN A 104 6.26 -7.84 -5.98
C ASN A 104 6.05 -8.09 -4.47
N ASN A 105 4.80 -8.33 -4.06
CA ASN A 105 4.39 -8.47 -2.67
C ASN A 105 5.21 -9.51 -1.91
N ARG A 106 5.54 -10.63 -2.57
CA ARG A 106 6.32 -11.71 -1.95
C ARG A 106 7.74 -11.24 -1.58
N LYS A 107 8.42 -10.53 -2.49
CA LYS A 107 9.78 -10.02 -2.26
C LYS A 107 9.76 -8.94 -1.18
N VAL A 108 8.87 -7.95 -1.30
CA VAL A 108 8.70 -6.88 -0.31
C VAL A 108 8.43 -7.45 1.08
N THR A 109 7.47 -8.39 1.19
CA THR A 109 7.16 -9.05 2.47
C THR A 109 8.37 -9.79 3.03
N GLY A 110 9.12 -10.51 2.19
CA GLY A 110 10.34 -11.21 2.60
C GLY A 110 11.40 -10.25 3.17
N GLN A 111 11.66 -9.13 2.50
CA GLN A 111 12.62 -8.13 2.94
C GLN A 111 12.19 -7.44 4.25
N ILE A 112 10.89 -7.13 4.41
CA ILE A 112 10.36 -6.58 5.67
C ILE A 112 10.58 -7.59 6.80
N LEU A 113 10.22 -8.86 6.61
CA LEU A 113 10.39 -9.90 7.63
C LEU A 113 11.86 -10.10 8.03
N GLU A 114 12.78 -10.10 7.06
CA GLU A 114 14.21 -10.21 7.32
C GLU A 114 14.72 -9.03 8.16
N ARG A 115 14.39 -7.80 7.77
CA ARG A 115 14.78 -6.59 8.51
C ARG A 115 14.15 -6.47 9.89
N MET A 116 12.92 -6.98 10.07
CA MET A 116 12.28 -7.02 11.39
C MET A 116 12.97 -8.03 12.31
N ARG A 117 13.38 -9.18 11.79
CA ARG A 117 14.11 -10.20 12.59
C ARG A 117 15.49 -9.71 13.02
N SER A 118 16.17 -8.89 12.22
CA SER A 118 17.47 -8.31 12.56
C SER A 118 17.39 -7.12 13.52
N ARG A 119 16.19 -6.61 13.85
CA ARG A 119 15.97 -5.55 14.85
C ARG A 119 15.91 -6.07 16.28
N THR A 120 15.81 -7.39 16.45
CA THR A 120 15.83 -8.07 17.76
C THR A 120 17.26 -8.50 18.07
#